data_AF-A0A455W1F9-F1
#
_entry.id   AF-A0A455W1F9-F1
#
_cell.length_a   1.000
_cell.length_b   1.000
_cell.length_c   1.000
_cell.angle_alpha   90.00
_cell.angle_beta   90.00
_cell.angle_gamma   90.00
#
_symmetry.space_group_name_H-M   'P 1'
#
loop_
_entity.id
_entity.type
_entity.pdbx_description
1 polymer ?
#
loop_
_entity_poly.entity_id
_entity_poly.type
_entity_poly.pdbx_seq_one_letter_code
_entity_poly.pdbx_strand_id
1 'polypeptide(L)'
;MVIFSIAIITLYGGLSYPRGTLENMGPGFFPLIIGGGMVVISIIMVAVPISQDKIEKVSTQELRAFFFLVGGFLAFVILGIYCGLVPATFSIVFISALGDKNNSLLSALILSLASVIAMLLFAFALQIQLPFFREM
;
A
#
# COMPACT_ATOMS: atom_id res chain seq x y z
N MET A 1 4.11 2.88 -20.49
CA MET A 1 2.92 3.62 -20.98
C MET A 1 1.90 3.84 -19.86
N VAL A 2 1.29 2.79 -19.30
CA VAL A 2 0.26 2.93 -18.23
C VAL A 2 0.77 3.69 -16.99
N ILE A 3 1.94 3.33 -16.46
CA ILE A 3 2.54 3.97 -15.27
C ILE A 3 2.75 5.48 -15.50
N PHE A 4 3.20 5.85 -16.70
CA PHE A 4 3.43 7.25 -17.07
C PHE A 4 2.11 8.04 -17.12
N SER A 5 1.05 7.46 -17.69
CA SER A 5 -0.28 8.10 -17.70
C SER A 5 -0.83 8.32 -16.29
N ILE A 6 -0.71 7.31 -15.41
CA ILE A 6 -1.13 7.42 -14.00
C ILE A 6 -0.31 8.49 -13.27
N ALA A 7 0.99 8.56 -13.54
CA ALA A 7 1.88 9.56 -12.96
C ALA A 7 1.47 10.99 -13.34
N ILE A 8 1.14 11.23 -14.61
CA ILE A 8 0.65 12.53 -15.09
C ILE A 8 -0.65 12.92 -14.40
N ILE A 9 -1.62 12.00 -14.32
CA ILE A 9 -2.90 12.26 -13.65
C ILE A 9 -2.68 12.61 -12.17
N THR A 10 -1.83 11.84 -11.48
CA THR A 10 -1.50 12.06 -10.07
C THR A 10 -0.81 13.41 -9.85
N LEU A 11 0.14 13.77 -10.72
CA LEU A 11 0.83 15.07 -10.66
C LEU A 11 -0.13 16.23 -10.90
N TYR A 12 -0.99 16.11 -11.92
CA TYR A 12 -1.97 17.15 -12.24
C TYR A 12 -2.97 17.35 -11.09
N GLY A 13 -3.44 16.27 -10.47
CA GLY A 13 -4.26 16.32 -9.26
C GLY A 13 -3.52 16.95 -8.08
N GLY A 14 -2.25 16.57 -7.86
CA GLY A 14 -1.40 17.10 -6.78
C GLY A 14 -1.12 18.59 -6.88
N LEU A 15 -1.03 19.14 -8.10
CA LEU A 15 -0.84 20.58 -8.34
C LEU A 15 -2.07 21.42 -7.95
N SER A 16 -3.26 20.80 -7.88
CA SER A 16 -4.50 21.48 -7.47
C SER A 16 -4.64 21.59 -5.95
N TYR A 17 -3.77 20.92 -5.18
CA TYR A 17 -3.79 20.94 -3.72
C TYR A 17 -2.67 21.82 -3.14
N PRO A 18 -2.90 22.45 -1.97
CA PRO A 18 -1.83 23.14 -1.25
C PRO A 18 -0.67 22.20 -0.97
N ARG A 19 0.54 22.62 -1.37
CA ARG A 19 1.77 21.82 -1.23
C ARG A 19 2.36 21.90 0.18
N GLY A 20 2.05 22.97 0.93
CA GLY A 20 2.64 23.25 2.23
C GLY A 20 4.16 23.48 2.13
N THR A 21 4.85 23.26 3.24
CA THR A 21 6.33 23.30 3.31
C THR A 21 6.87 21.89 3.64
N LEU A 22 8.20 21.71 3.62
CA LEU A 22 8.82 20.43 4.01
C LEU A 22 8.52 20.07 5.48
N GLU A 23 8.41 21.08 6.35
CA GLU A 23 8.10 20.89 7.77
C GLU A 23 6.59 20.75 8.03
N ASN A 24 5.75 21.30 7.15
CA ASN A 24 4.29 21.19 7.22
C ASN A 24 3.74 20.79 5.86
N MET A 25 3.85 19.50 5.54
CA MET A 25 3.44 18.93 4.25
C MET A 25 1.93 19.13 4.04
N GLY A 26 1.57 19.84 2.98
CA GLY A 26 0.19 19.98 2.55
C GLY A 26 -0.32 18.72 1.82
N PRO A 27 -1.64 18.58 1.62
CA PRO A 27 -2.23 17.40 0.96
C PRO A 27 -1.72 17.17 -0.47
N GLY A 28 -1.22 18.20 -1.15
CA GLY A 28 -0.60 18.09 -2.48
C GLY A 28 0.82 17.54 -2.48
N PHE A 29 1.50 17.51 -1.33
CA PHE A 29 2.92 17.10 -1.24
C PHE A 29 3.11 15.62 -1.59
N PHE A 30 2.25 14.75 -1.05
CA PHE A 30 2.34 13.31 -1.25
C PHE A 30 2.09 12.89 -2.72
N PRO A 31 1.00 13.34 -3.40
CA PRO A 31 0.81 13.05 -4.82
C PRO A 31 1.95 13.55 -5.71
N LEU A 32 2.56 14.70 -5.37
CA LEU A 32 3.66 15.25 -6.16
C LEU A 32 4.94 14.42 -6.09
N ILE A 33 5.33 13.96 -4.91
CA ILE A 33 6.52 13.13 -4.76
C ILE A 33 6.32 11.76 -5.41
N ILE A 34 5.20 11.10 -5.12
CA ILE A 34 4.92 9.78 -5.70
C ILE A 34 4.79 9.87 -7.22
N GLY A 35 4.04 10.85 -7.73
CA GLY A 35 3.90 11.09 -9.16
C GLY A 35 5.24 11.40 -9.84
N GLY A 36 6.08 12.23 -9.22
CA GLY A 36 7.43 12.53 -9.71
C GLY A 36 8.32 11.29 -9.76
N GLY A 37 8.32 10.48 -8.70
CA GLY A 37 9.04 9.20 -8.66
C GLY A 37 8.56 8.24 -9.74
N MET A 38 7.25 8.13 -9.97
CA MET A 38 6.68 7.30 -11.04
C MET A 38 7.08 7.78 -12.44
N VAL A 39 7.23 9.09 -12.66
CA VAL A 39 7.76 9.63 -13.93
C VAL A 39 9.21 9.19 -14.13
N VAL A 40 10.06 9.32 -13.10
CA VAL A 40 11.47 8.89 -13.17
C VAL A 40 11.57 7.41 -13.51
N ILE A 41 10.82 6.55 -12.81
CA ILE A 41 10.78 5.11 -13.08
C ILE A 41 10.30 4.85 -14.52
N SER A 42 9.28 5.56 -14.99
CA SER A 42 8.75 5.40 -16.35
C SER A 42 9.80 5.76 -17.41
N ILE A 43 10.60 6.81 -17.20
CA ILE A 43 11.68 7.20 -18.10
C ILE A 43 12.77 6.11 -18.12
N ILE A 44 13.16 5.60 -16.95
CA ILE A 44 14.14 4.51 -16.84
C ILE A 44 13.65 3.27 -17.60
N MET A 45 12.37 2.90 -17.46
CA MET A 45 11.80 1.75 -18.16
C MET A 45 11.82 1.88 -19.68
N VAL A 46 11.71 3.10 -20.22
CA VAL A 46 11.82 3.34 -21.68
C VAL A 46 13.28 3.35 -22.14
N ALA A 47 14.19 3.85 -21.30
CA ALA A 47 15.61 3.93 -21.61
C ALA A 47 16.33 2.57 -21.53
N VAL A 48 15.81 1.63 -20.74
CA VAL A 48 16.37 0.27 -20.64
C VAL A 48 15.72 -0.64 -21.69
N PRO A 49 16.47 -1.14 -22.69
CA PRO A 49 15.94 -2.09 -23.65
C PRO A 49 15.67 -3.44 -22.96
N ILE A 50 14.39 -3.76 -22.80
CA ILE A 50 13.95 -5.05 -22.29
C ILE A 50 13.71 -5.99 -23.47
N SER A 51 14.30 -7.18 -23.43
CA SER A 51 14.06 -8.21 -24.44
C SER A 51 12.57 -8.62 -24.42
N GLN A 52 11.89 -8.51 -25.57
CA GLN A 52 10.44 -8.74 -25.68
C GLN A 52 10.01 -10.18 -25.40
N ASP A 53 10.97 -11.12 -25.32
CA ASP A 53 10.74 -12.53 -24.93
C ASP A 53 10.30 -12.71 -23.46
N LYS A 54 10.34 -11.66 -22.64
CA LYS A 54 9.91 -11.69 -21.24
C LYS A 54 8.58 -10.97 -20.98
N ILE A 55 7.73 -10.79 -21.99
CA ILE A 55 6.36 -10.31 -21.76
C ILE A 55 5.54 -11.48 -21.21
N GLU A 56 5.65 -11.67 -19.90
CA GLU A 56 4.84 -12.64 -19.17
C GLU A 56 3.39 -12.17 -19.20
N LYS A 57 2.48 -13.04 -19.65
CA LYS A 57 1.04 -12.72 -19.66
C LYS A 57 0.56 -12.63 -18.22
N VAL A 58 -0.24 -11.61 -17.93
CA VAL A 58 -0.91 -11.46 -16.63
C VAL A 58 -1.62 -12.77 -16.30
N SER A 59 -1.13 -13.45 -15.28
CA SER A 59 -1.68 -14.72 -14.87
C SER A 59 -3.00 -14.51 -14.11
N THR A 60 -3.89 -15.51 -14.14
CA THR A 60 -5.08 -15.52 -13.26
C THR A 60 -4.70 -15.40 -11.78
N GLN A 61 -3.46 -15.79 -11.46
CA GLN A 61 -2.86 -15.68 -10.15
C GLN A 61 -2.59 -14.22 -9.75
N GLU A 62 -2.04 -13.40 -10.64
CA GLU A 62 -1.85 -11.96 -10.40
C GLU A 62 -3.18 -11.25 -10.20
N LEU A 63 -4.21 -11.61 -10.99
CA LEU A 63 -5.55 -11.06 -10.81
C LEU A 63 -6.13 -11.42 -9.45
N ARG A 64 -5.97 -12.68 -9.01
CA ARG A 64 -6.40 -13.11 -7.67
C ARG A 64 -5.69 -12.29 -6.59
N ALA A 65 -4.35 -12.20 -6.65
CA ALA A 65 -3.57 -11.43 -5.69
C ALA A 65 -4.00 -9.95 -5.64
N PHE A 66 -4.30 -9.36 -6.79
CA PHE A 66 -4.83 -8.00 -6.89
C PHE A 66 -6.18 -7.85 -6.16
N PHE A 67 -7.14 -8.75 -6.38
CA PHE A 67 -8.44 -8.69 -5.68
C PHE A 67 -8.30 -8.86 -4.17
N PHE A 68 -7.43 -9.75 -3.70
CA PHE A 68 -7.14 -9.91 -2.27
C PHE A 68 -6.46 -8.68 -1.68
N LEU A 69 -5.53 -8.05 -2.40
CA LEU A 69 -4.88 -6.82 -1.95
C LEU A 69 -5.90 -5.68 -1.80
N VAL A 70 -6.76 -5.47 -2.81
CA VAL A 70 -7.85 -4.47 -2.75
C VAL A 70 -8.82 -4.78 -1.61
N GLY A 71 -9.20 -6.05 -1.43
CA GLY A 71 -10.05 -6.49 -0.32
C GLY A 71 -9.40 -6.25 1.05
N GLY A 72 -8.09 -6.46 1.18
CA GLY A 72 -7.31 -6.20 2.38
C GLY A 72 -7.29 -4.71 2.73
N PHE A 73 -7.10 -3.83 1.75
CA PHE A 73 -7.20 -2.38 1.95
C PHE A 73 -8.60 -1.96 2.42
N LEU A 74 -9.65 -2.53 1.82
CA LEU A 74 -11.02 -2.21 2.20
C LEU A 74 -11.32 -2.66 3.64
N ALA A 75 -10.89 -3.87 4.00
CA ALA A 75 -10.98 -4.37 5.36
C ALA A 75 -10.20 -3.49 6.34
N PHE A 76 -8.98 -3.06 5.98
CA PHE A 76 -8.17 -2.16 6.81
C PHE A 76 -8.90 -0.86 7.13
N VAL A 77 -9.46 -0.21 6.12
CA VAL A 77 -10.15 1.08 6.30
C VAL A 77 -11.37 0.90 7.19
N ILE A 78 -12.19 -0.12 6.92
CA ILE A 78 -13.40 -0.41 7.70
C ILE A 78 -13.03 -0.73 9.15
N LEU A 79 -12.18 -1.72 9.38
CA LEU A 79 -11.78 -2.14 10.73
C LEU A 79 -10.98 -1.07 11.46
N GLY A 80 -10.21 -0.25 10.73
CA GLY A 80 -9.47 0.87 11.30
C GLY A 80 -10.40 1.94 11.86
N ILE A 81 -11.53 2.19 11.18
CA ILE A 81 -12.55 3.13 11.63
C ILE A 81 -13.35 2.57 12.82
N TYR A 82 -13.73 1.28 12.79
CA TYR A 82 -14.66 0.69 13.77
C TYR A 82 -14.00 -0.03 14.96
N CYS A 83 -12.87 -0.68 14.76
CA CYS A 83 -12.27 -1.60 15.73
C CYS A 83 -10.86 -1.20 16.17
N GLY A 84 -10.27 -0.17 15.55
CA GLY A 84 -8.93 0.33 15.86
C GLY A 84 -7.83 -0.25 14.97
N LEU A 85 -6.59 0.19 15.19
CA LEU A 85 -5.47 -0.09 14.29
C LEU A 85 -5.05 -1.57 14.32
N VAL A 86 -5.15 -2.21 15.49
CA VAL A 86 -4.78 -3.62 15.73
C VAL A 86 -5.53 -4.59 14.82
N PRO A 87 -6.88 -4.68 14.87
CA PRO A 87 -7.63 -5.59 14.01
C PRO A 87 -7.59 -5.20 12.53
N ALA A 88 -7.42 -3.91 12.23
CA ALA A 88 -7.23 -3.42 10.86
C ALA A 88 -5.96 -4.00 10.23
N THR A 89 -4.83 -3.89 10.94
CA THR A 89 -3.52 -4.32 10.44
C THR A 89 -3.41 -5.84 10.35
N PHE A 90 -4.01 -6.55 11.31
CA PHE A 90 -4.14 -8.01 11.22
C PHE A 90 -4.87 -8.40 9.92
N SER A 91 -6.01 -7.77 9.65
CA SER A 91 -6.88 -8.15 8.54
C SER A 91 -6.28 -7.82 7.18
N ILE A 92 -5.63 -6.66 7.01
CA ILE A 92 -4.96 -6.35 5.73
C ILE A 92 -3.83 -7.31 5.43
N VAL A 93 -3.01 -7.68 6.43
CA VAL A 93 -1.90 -8.62 6.23
C VAL A 93 -2.43 -10.01 5.95
N PHE A 94 -3.44 -10.47 6.70
CA PHE A 94 -4.03 -11.79 6.50
C PHE A 94 -4.69 -11.93 5.12
N ILE A 95 -5.53 -10.97 4.73
CA ILE A 95 -6.24 -11.00 3.45
C ILE A 95 -5.26 -10.86 2.29
N SER A 96 -4.26 -9.97 2.38
CA SER A 96 -3.25 -9.81 1.33
C SER A 96 -2.37 -11.04 1.18
N ALA A 97 -1.97 -11.67 2.30
CA ALA A 97 -1.16 -12.88 2.28
C ALA A 97 -1.90 -14.08 1.63
N LEU A 98 -3.23 -14.13 1.76
CA LEU A 98 -4.07 -15.17 1.15
C LEU A 98 -4.15 -15.06 -0.39
N GLY A 99 -3.87 -13.87 -0.94
CA GLY A 99 -3.77 -13.68 -2.38
C GLY A 99 -2.64 -14.46 -3.03
N ASP A 100 -1.54 -14.66 -2.30
CA ASP A 100 -0.35 -15.38 -2.76
C ASP A 100 -0.56 -16.91 -2.70
N LYS A 101 -0.16 -17.62 -3.75
CA LYS A 101 -0.30 -19.08 -3.86
C LYS A 101 0.75 -19.82 -3.03
N ASN A 102 1.89 -19.19 -2.75
CA ASN A 102 2.95 -19.81 -1.95
C ASN A 102 2.64 -19.77 -0.44
N ASN A 103 1.68 -18.94 -0.03
CA ASN A 103 1.26 -18.88 1.35
C ASN A 103 0.22 -19.96 1.63
N SER A 104 0.60 -20.91 2.50
CA SER A 104 -0.40 -21.74 3.17
C SER A 104 -1.24 -20.86 4.10
N LEU A 105 -2.46 -21.30 4.44
CA LEU A 105 -3.30 -20.63 5.45
C LEU A 105 -2.54 -20.40 6.76
N LEU A 106 -1.65 -21.35 7.11
CA LEU A 106 -0.83 -21.30 8.30
C LEU A 106 0.29 -20.25 8.18
N SER A 107 0.94 -20.14 7.02
CA SER A 107 1.92 -19.10 6.72
C SER A 107 1.31 -17.69 6.77
N ALA A 108 0.12 -17.52 6.17
CA ALA A 108 -0.62 -16.26 6.21
C ALA A 108 -1.01 -15.87 7.65
N LEU A 109 -1.44 -16.86 8.46
CA LEU A 109 -1.80 -16.64 9.85
C LEU A 109 -0.57 -16.23 10.68
N ILE A 110 0.56 -16.93 10.56
CA ILE A 110 1.82 -16.56 11.24
C ILE A 110 2.24 -15.13 10.86
N LEU A 111 2.20 -14.80 9.57
CA LEU A 111 2.59 -13.48 9.09
C LEU A 111 1.69 -12.37 9.65
N SER A 112 0.38 -12.61 9.70
CA SER A 112 -0.58 -11.69 10.29
C SER A 112 -0.43 -11.55 11.81
N LEU A 113 -0.04 -12.60 12.52
CA LEU A 113 0.25 -12.52 13.96
C LEU A 113 1.54 -11.73 14.22
N ALA A 114 2.58 -11.97 13.40
CA ALA A 114 3.84 -11.25 13.49
C ALA A 114 3.66 -9.74 13.26
N SER A 115 2.78 -9.34 12.33
CA SER A 115 2.48 -7.92 12.10
C SER A 115 1.77 -7.26 13.28
N VAL A 116 0.88 -7.99 13.98
CA VAL A 116 0.26 -7.52 15.22
C VAL A 116 1.30 -7.35 16.33
N ILE A 117 2.22 -8.30 16.50
CA ILE A 117 3.30 -8.19 17.49
C ILE A 117 4.21 -7.00 17.17
N ALA A 118 4.58 -6.80 15.91
CA ALA A 118 5.36 -5.65 15.47
C ALA A 118 4.64 -4.32 15.75
N MET A 119 3.32 -4.28 15.54
CA MET A 119 2.53 -3.10 15.90
C MET A 119 2.52 -2.85 17.41
N LEU A 120 2.31 -3.89 18.22
CA LEU A 120 2.35 -3.76 19.68
C LEU A 120 3.72 -3.27 20.15
N LEU A 121 4.81 -3.76 19.55
CA LEU A 121 6.14 -3.22 19.79
C LEU A 121 6.23 -1.74 19.44
N PHE A 122 5.72 -1.30 18.30
CA PHE A 122 5.70 0.13 17.95
C PHE A 122 4.81 0.96 18.90
N ALA A 123 3.68 0.40 19.32
CA ALA A 123 2.77 1.04 20.27
C ALA A 123 3.43 1.27 21.63
N PHE A 124 4.01 0.22 22.20
CA PHE A 124 4.57 0.25 23.54
C PHE A 124 5.98 0.84 23.58
N ALA A 125 6.83 0.55 22.58
CA ALA A 125 8.24 0.95 22.58
C ALA A 125 8.50 2.33 21.97
N LEU A 126 7.74 2.77 20.95
CA LEU A 126 7.91 4.10 20.33
C LEU A 126 6.93 5.16 20.89
N GLN A 127 5.93 4.79 21.69
CA GLN A 127 4.92 5.72 22.27
C GLN A 127 4.26 6.64 21.24
N ILE A 128 4.14 6.23 19.98
CA ILE A 128 3.36 7.00 18.98
C ILE A 128 1.88 6.84 19.34
N GLN A 129 1.24 7.95 19.70
CA GLN A 129 -0.19 8.04 20.04
C GLN A 129 -1.05 7.93 18.78
N LEU A 130 -1.17 6.73 18.21
CA LEU A 130 -2.27 6.40 17.32
C LEU A 130 -3.37 5.72 18.15
N PRO A 131 -4.65 6.12 18.04
CA PRO A 131 -5.71 5.56 18.87
C PRO A 131 -5.85 4.05 18.63
N PHE A 132 -5.44 3.26 19.63
CA PHE A 132 -5.36 1.80 19.56
C PHE A 132 -6.74 1.14 19.60
N PHE A 133 -7.61 1.67 20.45
CA PHE A 133 -9.03 1.37 20.54
C PHE A 133 -9.76 2.72 20.57
N ARG A 134 -10.76 2.86 19.71
CA ARG A 134 -11.64 4.02 19.76
C ARG A 134 -12.71 3.72 20.79
N GLU A 135 -12.49 4.19 22.02
CA GLU A 135 -13.57 4.33 23.01
C GLU A 135 -14.64 5.24 22.37
N MET A 136 -15.91 4.84 22.47
CA MET A 136 -17.06 5.60 21.98
C MET A 136 -17.24 6.89 22.79
#